data_AF-A0A2E9R6B4-F1
#
_entry.id   AF-A0A2E9R6B4-F1
#
_cell.length_a   1.000
_cell.length_b   1.000
_cell.length_c   1.000
_cell.angle_alpha   90.00
_cell.angle_beta   90.00
_cell.angle_gamma   90.00
#
_symmetry.space_group_name_H-M   'P 1'
#
loop_
_entity.id
_entity.type
_entity.pdbx_description
1 polymer ?
#
loop_
_entity_poly.entity_id
_entity_poly.type
_entity_poly.pdbx_seq_one_letter_code
_entity_poly.pdbx_strand_id
1 'polypeptide(L)'
;MYFEVHIPEQSQPLIVEANNWFLALQQATQTLGQTIDMSHLNFTLLEDGESAEVIETHTSKTYRILCTAQAPTQAEIFDGGHSETAVDLDFSQLRLSLTPRPKEGSFSLDGQYAPGATEDMLTNVFMKMSNLQEYFGSSTRAALQYVLTILSESIKADGAAVLLTDPNDPEHKLWFEIVTGPHAELLESLHIPIGQGAIGHCAEHGVSLNLADILADDSFSNDPILKAGIPVGPCLCAPIQHQQLLKGILFLYKENKQDTPTRPFAEGELSVCAYLASSLAEYLNFAQSAQD
;
A
#
# COMPACT_ATOMS: atom_id res chain seq x y z
N MET A 1 -17.80 15.46 3.54
CA MET A 1 -19.07 14.72 3.38
C MET A 1 -19.79 14.72 4.73
N TYR A 2 -21.11 14.52 4.75
CA TYR A 2 -21.83 14.39 6.03
C TYR A 2 -22.14 12.93 6.27
N PHE A 3 -22.08 12.52 7.54
CA PHE A 3 -22.35 11.17 7.95
C PHE A 3 -23.38 11.16 9.07
N GLU A 4 -24.39 10.33 8.93
CA GLU A 4 -25.35 10.03 9.98
C GLU A 4 -24.84 8.84 10.80
N VAL A 5 -24.37 9.12 12.02
CA VAL A 5 -23.77 8.13 12.92
C VAL A 5 -24.79 7.70 13.95
N HIS A 6 -25.30 6.48 13.81
CA HIS A 6 -26.20 5.84 14.76
C HIS A 6 -25.39 5.10 15.82
N ILE A 7 -25.55 5.52 17.08
CA ILE A 7 -24.86 4.95 18.24
C ILE A 7 -25.89 4.16 19.06
N PRO A 8 -25.60 2.92 19.49
CA PRO A 8 -26.59 2.00 20.08
C PRO A 8 -27.23 2.49 21.40
N GLU A 9 -26.66 3.50 22.05
CA GLU A 9 -27.16 4.11 23.30
C GLU A 9 -27.78 5.50 23.10
N GLN A 10 -27.85 5.99 21.85
CA GLN A 10 -28.41 7.29 21.49
C GLN A 10 -29.68 7.10 20.65
N SER A 11 -30.76 7.78 21.04
CA SER A 11 -32.02 7.72 20.30
C SER A 11 -32.01 8.52 19.00
N GLN A 12 -31.07 9.47 18.85
CA GLN A 12 -30.90 10.28 17.65
C GLN A 12 -29.49 10.09 17.10
N PRO A 13 -29.35 9.96 15.78
CA PRO A 13 -28.04 9.89 15.15
C PRO A 13 -27.34 11.25 15.20
N LEU A 14 -26.01 11.23 15.25
CA LEU A 14 -25.20 12.44 15.12
C LEU A 14 -24.84 12.66 13.67
N ILE A 15 -25.08 13.88 13.19
CA ILE A 15 -24.56 14.32 11.90
C ILE A 15 -23.15 14.86 12.10
N VAL A 16 -22.20 14.25 11.41
CA VAL A 16 -20.79 14.60 11.51
C VAL A 16 -20.26 14.92 10.12
N GLU A 17 -19.60 16.08 10.00
CA GLU A 17 -18.85 16.41 8.79
C GLU A 17 -17.48 15.75 8.85
N ALA A 18 -17.25 14.77 7.97
CA ALA A 18 -15.99 14.04 7.90
C ALA A 18 -15.66 13.66 6.45
N ASN A 19 -14.45 13.15 6.25
CA ASN A 19 -14.00 12.69 4.94
C ASN A 19 -14.29 11.20 4.71
N ASN A 20 -14.61 10.43 5.75
CA ASN A 20 -15.07 9.05 5.64
C ASN A 20 -15.85 8.61 6.89
N TRP A 21 -16.53 7.47 6.80
CA TRP A 21 -17.36 6.91 7.88
C TRP A 21 -16.56 6.63 9.16
N PHE A 22 -15.28 6.29 9.05
CA PHE A 22 -14.42 5.96 10.19
C PHE A 22 -14.10 7.19 11.03
N LEU A 23 -13.73 8.29 10.39
CA LEU A 23 -13.51 9.58 11.04
C LEU A 23 -14.82 10.14 11.61
N ALA A 24 -15.94 9.95 10.91
CA ALA A 24 -17.25 10.31 11.43
C ALA A 24 -17.59 9.58 12.73
N LEU A 25 -17.33 8.27 12.80
CA LEU A 25 -17.54 7.45 14.01
C LEU A 25 -16.63 7.90 15.16
N GLN A 26 -15.35 8.17 14.86
CA GLN A 26 -14.39 8.66 15.86
C GLN A 26 -14.82 10.00 16.45
N GLN A 27 -15.21 10.94 15.59
CA GLN A 27 -15.65 12.27 16.02
C GLN A 27 -16.98 12.22 16.79
N ALA A 28 -17.93 11.40 16.36
CA ALA A 28 -19.22 11.22 17.05
C ALA A 28 -19.04 10.66 18.47
N THR A 29 -18.21 9.63 18.61
CA THR A 29 -17.92 9.00 19.92
C THR A 29 -17.14 9.93 20.85
N GLN A 30 -16.13 10.65 20.32
CA GLN A 30 -15.41 11.69 21.06
C GLN A 30 -16.33 12.82 21.55
N THR A 31 -17.27 13.26 20.71
CA THR A 31 -18.23 14.32 21.07
C THR A 31 -19.11 13.93 22.25
N LEU A 32 -19.45 12.65 22.36
CA LEU A 32 -20.23 12.11 23.48
C LEU A 32 -19.39 11.71 24.69
N GLY A 33 -18.07 11.91 24.65
CA GLY A 33 -17.15 11.44 25.68
C GLY A 33 -17.10 9.91 25.81
N GLN A 34 -17.51 9.19 24.76
CA GLN A 34 -17.43 7.74 24.70
C GLN A 34 -16.10 7.32 24.08
N THR A 35 -15.44 6.34 24.69
CA THR A 35 -14.22 5.74 24.14
C THR A 35 -14.59 4.47 23.38
N ILE A 36 -14.38 4.49 22.07
CA ILE A 36 -14.48 3.31 21.22
C ILE A 36 -13.07 2.77 20.96
N ASP A 37 -12.90 1.46 21.04
CA ASP A 37 -11.63 0.83 20.71
C ASP A 37 -11.52 0.64 19.19
N MET A 38 -10.91 1.64 18.54
CA MET A 38 -10.72 1.64 17.08
C MET A 38 -9.84 0.51 16.55
N SER A 39 -9.10 -0.19 17.43
CA SER A 39 -8.25 -1.33 17.05
C SER A 39 -8.98 -2.67 16.99
N HIS A 40 -10.24 -2.71 17.46
CA HIS A 40 -11.03 -3.93 17.56
C HIS A 40 -12.44 -3.73 16.98
N LEU A 41 -12.48 -3.26 15.73
CA LEU A 41 -13.71 -3.04 14.99
C LEU A 41 -13.79 -4.01 13.81
N ASN A 42 -14.87 -4.79 13.75
CA ASN A 42 -15.29 -5.42 12.51
C ASN A 42 -16.22 -4.47 11.78
N PHE A 43 -16.12 -4.36 10.46
CA PHE A 43 -17.07 -3.55 9.70
C PHE A 43 -17.46 -4.21 8.38
N THR A 44 -18.63 -3.83 7.89
CA THR A 44 -19.14 -4.18 6.57
C THR A 44 -19.45 -2.89 5.84
N LEU A 45 -18.81 -2.68 4.69
CA LEU A 45 -19.15 -1.58 3.79
C LEU A 45 -20.51 -1.86 3.15
N LEU A 46 -21.35 -0.83 3.04
CA LEU A 46 -22.63 -0.93 2.34
C LEU A 46 -22.43 -0.72 0.82
N GLU A 47 -23.48 -0.95 0.03
CA GLU A 47 -23.43 -0.93 -1.44
C GLU A 47 -22.94 0.39 -2.05
N ASP A 48 -23.05 1.50 -1.32
CA ASP A 48 -22.58 2.82 -1.74
C ASP A 48 -21.05 3.00 -1.60
N GLY A 49 -20.36 2.09 -0.92
CA GLY A 49 -18.90 2.15 -0.69
C GLY A 49 -18.43 3.23 0.29
N GLU A 50 -19.33 4.11 0.73
CA GLU A 50 -19.03 5.24 1.62
C GLU A 50 -19.65 5.07 3.01
N SER A 51 -20.66 4.21 3.15
CA SER A 51 -21.32 3.87 4.41
C SER A 51 -20.82 2.54 4.98
N ALA A 52 -20.94 2.37 6.30
CA ALA A 52 -20.51 1.15 6.98
C ALA A 52 -21.39 0.78 8.18
N GLU A 53 -21.54 -0.52 8.40
CA GLU A 53 -21.94 -1.09 9.69
C GLU A 53 -20.70 -1.55 10.43
N VAL A 54 -20.54 -1.12 11.68
CA VAL A 54 -19.34 -1.31 12.48
C VAL A 54 -19.71 -2.00 13.79
N ILE A 55 -18.97 -3.02 14.17
CA ILE A 55 -19.17 -3.80 15.39
C ILE A 55 -17.89 -3.73 16.21
N GLU A 56 -17.97 -3.16 17.40
CA GLU A 56 -16.89 -3.23 18.39
C GLU A 56 -16.85 -4.63 18.99
N THR A 57 -15.80 -5.39 18.69
CA THR A 57 -15.79 -6.85 18.90
C THR A 57 -15.80 -7.25 20.37
N HIS A 58 -15.25 -6.41 21.25
CA HIS A 58 -15.19 -6.68 22.70
C HIS A 58 -16.53 -6.44 23.41
N THR A 59 -17.31 -5.48 22.93
CA THR A 59 -18.57 -5.06 23.56
C THR A 59 -19.79 -5.55 22.78
N SER A 60 -19.59 -6.02 21.56
CA SER A 60 -20.63 -6.31 20.57
C SER A 60 -21.52 -5.10 20.25
N LYS A 61 -21.06 -3.87 20.54
CA LYS A 61 -21.78 -2.65 20.19
C LYS A 61 -21.74 -2.45 18.69
N THR A 62 -22.91 -2.28 18.09
CA THR A 62 -23.05 -2.07 16.65
C THR A 62 -23.38 -0.60 16.37
N TYR A 63 -22.61 0.01 15.50
CA TYR A 63 -22.72 1.38 15.03
C TYR A 63 -23.07 1.33 13.54
N ARG A 64 -23.93 2.23 13.09
CA ARG A 64 -24.26 2.35 11.67
C ARG A 64 -23.94 3.77 11.21
N ILE A 65 -23.16 3.88 10.16
CA ILE A 65 -22.66 5.15 9.65
C ILE A 65 -23.06 5.26 8.20
N LEU A 66 -23.95 6.21 7.90
CA LEU A 66 -24.51 6.39 6.57
C LEU A 66 -23.97 7.69 5.97
N CYS A 67 -23.35 7.62 4.79
CA CYS A 67 -22.98 8.79 4.02
C CYS A 67 -24.25 9.50 3.56
N THR A 68 -24.30 10.82 3.76
CA THR A 68 -25.41 11.66 3.35
C THR A 68 -24.92 12.96 2.71
N ALA A 69 -25.61 13.39 1.66
CA ALA A 69 -25.34 14.64 0.96
C ALA A 69 -25.95 15.87 1.67
N GLN A 70 -26.77 15.68 2.72
CA GLN A 70 -27.53 16.76 3.36
C GLN A 70 -26.86 17.32 4.62
N ALA A 71 -26.63 18.63 4.64
CA ALA A 71 -26.40 19.41 5.85
C ALA A 71 -27.71 19.52 6.67
N PRO A 72 -27.66 19.65 8.02
CA PRO A 72 -28.81 19.37 8.88
C PRO A 72 -29.97 20.32 8.59
N THR A 73 -31.12 19.75 8.20
CA THR A 73 -32.39 20.49 8.12
C THR A 73 -33.56 19.62 8.55
N GLN A 74 -34.45 20.19 9.36
CA GLN A 74 -35.64 19.56 9.93
C GLN A 74 -36.61 18.99 8.86
N ALA A 75 -37.19 17.83 9.19
CA ALA A 75 -38.48 17.26 8.74
C ALA A 75 -38.58 16.59 7.34
N GLU A 76 -38.75 15.26 7.40
CA GLU A 76 -39.62 14.31 6.67
C GLU A 76 -39.90 14.38 5.12
N ILE A 77 -40.03 13.16 4.56
CA ILE A 77 -40.91 12.66 3.47
C ILE A 77 -40.27 12.31 2.08
N PHE A 78 -40.13 10.99 1.86
CA PHE A 78 -40.52 10.09 0.73
C PHE A 78 -40.16 10.35 -0.77
N ASP A 79 -39.60 9.29 -1.38
CA ASP A 79 -39.97 8.58 -2.64
C ASP A 79 -38.98 8.57 -3.84
N GLY A 80 -38.79 7.36 -4.42
CA GLY A 80 -38.62 7.17 -5.87
C GLY A 80 -37.28 6.70 -6.47
N GLY A 81 -37.08 5.37 -6.60
CA GLY A 81 -36.93 4.64 -7.88
C GLY A 81 -35.66 4.65 -8.77
N HIS A 82 -35.14 3.42 -9.03
CA HIS A 82 -34.51 2.86 -10.28
C HIS A 82 -33.07 3.30 -10.66
N SER A 83 -32.17 2.53 -11.31
CA SER A 83 -32.15 1.21 -12.01
C SER A 83 -30.68 0.75 -12.19
N GLU A 84 -30.45 -0.56 -12.19
CA GLU A 84 -29.21 -1.28 -12.55
C GLU A 84 -28.85 -1.17 -14.04
N THR A 85 -27.56 -1.36 -14.38
CA THR A 85 -27.10 -2.21 -15.51
C THR A 85 -25.63 -2.62 -15.29
N ALA A 86 -25.36 -3.93 -15.27
CA ALA A 86 -24.02 -4.52 -15.24
C ALA A 86 -23.66 -5.09 -16.63
N VAL A 87 -22.37 -5.03 -16.99
CA VAL A 87 -21.82 -5.60 -18.23
C VAL A 87 -20.92 -6.79 -17.86
N ASP A 88 -21.25 -7.98 -18.38
CA ASP A 88 -20.49 -9.23 -18.21
C ASP A 88 -19.13 -9.19 -18.94
N LEU A 89 -18.06 -9.58 -18.25
CA LEU A 89 -16.72 -9.80 -18.82
C LEU A 89 -16.43 -11.30 -18.93
N ASP A 90 -16.04 -11.75 -20.12
CA ASP A 90 -15.73 -13.15 -20.44
C ASP A 90 -14.26 -13.51 -20.10
N PHE A 91 -14.09 -14.29 -19.04
CA PHE A 91 -12.79 -14.74 -18.52
C PHE A 91 -12.09 -15.83 -19.35
N SER A 92 -12.72 -16.34 -20.42
CA SER A 92 -12.16 -17.45 -21.20
C SER A 92 -10.93 -17.07 -22.05
N GLN A 93 -10.58 -15.79 -22.15
CA GLN A 93 -9.45 -15.30 -22.97
C GLN A 93 -8.17 -14.99 -22.19
N LEU A 94 -8.17 -15.06 -20.85
CA LEU A 94 -6.97 -14.80 -20.04
C LEU A 94 -6.04 -16.03 -20.03
N ARG A 95 -5.11 -16.10 -20.99
CA ARG A 95 -3.96 -17.02 -20.89
C ARG A 95 -2.85 -16.38 -20.06
N LEU A 96 -2.81 -16.72 -18.77
CA LEU A 96 -1.65 -16.50 -17.90
C LEU A 96 -0.49 -17.38 -18.38
N SER A 97 0.55 -16.77 -18.96
CA SER A 97 1.84 -17.44 -19.14
C SER A 97 2.51 -17.55 -17.77
N LEU A 98 2.60 -18.76 -17.23
CA LEU A 98 3.30 -19.04 -15.98
C LEU A 98 4.79 -18.68 -16.16
N THR A 99 5.29 -17.81 -15.28
CA THR A 99 6.73 -17.47 -15.21
C THR A 99 7.55 -18.70 -14.82
N PRO A 100 8.82 -18.79 -15.28
CA PRO A 100 9.71 -19.87 -14.87
C PRO A 100 9.90 -19.85 -13.34
N ARG A 101 9.84 -21.04 -12.73
CA ARG A 101 10.04 -21.18 -11.29
C ARG A 101 11.47 -20.76 -10.94
N PRO A 102 11.64 -19.80 -10.02
CA PRO A 102 12.97 -19.46 -9.55
C PRO A 102 13.55 -20.61 -8.70
N LYS A 103 14.88 -20.66 -8.57
CA LYS A 103 15.60 -21.80 -7.97
C LYS A 103 15.27 -21.94 -6.48
N GLU A 104 15.12 -23.18 -6.01
CA GLU A 104 14.89 -23.49 -4.60
C GLU A 104 16.05 -22.95 -3.75
N GLY A 105 15.74 -22.15 -2.72
CA GLY A 105 16.71 -21.63 -1.74
C GLY A 105 17.03 -20.13 -1.81
N SER A 106 16.62 -19.41 -2.86
CA SER A 106 16.84 -17.94 -2.95
C SER A 106 15.76 -17.09 -2.26
N PHE A 107 14.66 -17.71 -1.83
CA PHE A 107 13.56 -17.06 -1.11
C PHE A 107 13.49 -17.57 0.34
N SER A 108 13.20 -16.66 1.26
CA SER A 108 12.88 -17.03 2.63
C SER A 108 11.47 -17.64 2.68
N LEU A 109 11.39 -18.98 2.69
CA LEU A 109 10.15 -19.73 2.97
C LEU A 109 9.85 -19.82 4.48
N ASP A 110 10.83 -19.51 5.34
CA ASP A 110 10.76 -19.68 6.80
C ASP A 110 10.29 -18.43 7.56
N GLY A 111 9.74 -17.43 6.86
CA GLY A 111 9.08 -16.32 7.53
C GLY A 111 7.81 -16.84 8.21
N GLN A 112 7.83 -17.04 9.53
CA GLN A 112 6.62 -17.44 10.25
C GLN A 112 5.55 -16.36 10.05
N TYR A 113 4.56 -16.66 9.21
CA TYR A 113 3.31 -15.90 9.15
C TYR A 113 2.67 -15.95 10.53
N ALA A 114 2.51 -14.78 11.15
CA ALA A 114 1.75 -14.63 12.38
C ALA A 114 0.39 -14.02 12.00
N PRO A 115 -0.68 -14.84 11.91
CA PRO A 115 -2.04 -14.33 11.73
C PRO A 115 -2.35 -13.29 12.83
N GLY A 116 -2.99 -12.18 12.48
CA GLY A 116 -3.21 -11.03 13.38
C GLY A 116 -2.20 -9.89 13.17
N ALA A 117 -0.91 -10.09 13.44
CA ALA A 117 0.08 -9.01 13.33
C ALA A 117 0.25 -8.47 11.89
N THR A 118 0.17 -9.36 10.90
CA THR A 118 0.22 -8.98 9.47
C THR A 118 -1.10 -8.38 9.01
N GLU A 119 -2.25 -8.83 9.56
CA GLU A 119 -3.58 -8.30 9.24
C GLU A 119 -3.77 -6.89 9.80
N ASP A 120 -3.35 -6.63 11.05
CA ASP A 120 -3.38 -5.30 11.66
C ASP A 120 -2.48 -4.32 10.91
N MET A 121 -1.29 -4.79 10.50
CA MET A 121 -0.35 -4.01 9.72
C MET A 121 -0.91 -3.67 8.33
N LEU A 122 -1.47 -4.64 7.62
CA LEU A 122 -2.14 -4.42 6.33
C LEU A 122 -3.35 -3.50 6.48
N THR A 123 -4.15 -3.66 7.53
CA THR A 123 -5.32 -2.82 7.81
C THR A 123 -4.89 -1.38 8.06
N ASN A 124 -3.89 -1.14 8.92
CA ASN A 124 -3.38 0.20 9.18
C ASN A 124 -2.81 0.84 7.91
N VAL A 125 -2.04 0.09 7.12
CA VAL A 125 -1.49 0.56 5.86
C VAL A 125 -2.61 0.88 4.86
N PHE A 126 -3.61 0.02 4.72
CA PHE A 126 -4.78 0.24 3.88
C PHE A 126 -5.51 1.53 4.27
N MET A 127 -5.78 1.73 5.56
CA MET A 127 -6.45 2.92 6.08
C MET A 127 -5.64 4.20 5.82
N LYS A 128 -4.31 4.14 5.92
CA LYS A 128 -3.44 5.28 5.60
C LYS A 128 -3.41 5.58 4.09
N MET A 129 -3.59 4.55 3.25
CA MET A 129 -3.55 4.68 1.79
C MET A 129 -4.88 5.07 1.15
N SER A 130 -6.02 4.84 1.82
CA SER A 130 -7.36 5.01 1.22
C SER A 130 -7.63 6.42 0.69
N ASN A 131 -6.99 7.44 1.25
CA ASN A 131 -7.19 8.86 0.90
C ASN A 131 -5.97 9.48 0.22
N LEU A 132 -5.02 8.68 -0.27
CA LEU A 132 -3.77 9.17 -0.86
C LEU A 132 -4.03 10.21 -1.96
N GLN A 133 -5.01 9.96 -2.82
CA GLN A 133 -5.40 10.88 -3.89
C GLN A 133 -5.94 12.21 -3.35
N GLU A 134 -6.81 12.19 -2.33
CA GLU A 134 -7.41 13.38 -1.74
C GLU A 134 -6.34 14.25 -1.06
N TYR A 135 -5.36 13.62 -0.39
CA TYR A 135 -4.31 14.34 0.35
C TYR A 135 -3.26 14.98 -0.55
N PHE A 136 -2.88 14.32 -1.64
CA PHE A 136 -1.75 14.77 -2.45
C PHE A 136 -2.15 15.33 -3.81
N GLY A 137 -3.38 15.06 -4.30
CA GLY A 137 -3.80 15.46 -5.64
C GLY A 137 -2.74 15.05 -6.67
N SER A 138 -2.26 16.01 -7.47
CA SER A 138 -1.19 15.78 -8.47
C SER A 138 0.24 15.86 -7.91
N SER A 139 0.43 16.05 -6.60
CA SER A 139 1.74 16.23 -5.96
C SER A 139 2.48 14.90 -5.79
N THR A 140 2.97 14.37 -6.90
CA THR A 140 3.58 13.03 -6.97
C THR A 140 4.67 12.82 -5.91
N ARG A 141 5.66 13.71 -5.84
CA ARG A 141 6.79 13.57 -4.91
C ARG A 141 6.35 13.53 -3.44
N ALA A 142 5.32 14.29 -3.07
CA ALA A 142 4.80 14.29 -1.70
C ALA A 142 4.10 12.95 -1.37
N ALA A 143 3.32 12.41 -2.31
CA ALA A 143 2.70 11.09 -2.14
C ALA A 143 3.75 9.97 -2.04
N LEU A 144 4.78 9.98 -2.89
CA LEU A 144 5.89 9.03 -2.82
C LEU A 144 6.58 9.07 -1.44
N GLN A 145 6.85 10.28 -0.93
CA GLN A 145 7.47 10.47 0.38
C GLN A 145 6.60 9.92 1.51
N TYR A 146 5.28 10.15 1.43
CA TYR A 146 4.32 9.65 2.41
C TYR A 146 4.25 8.13 2.42
N VAL A 147 4.17 7.50 1.24
CA VAL A 147 4.20 6.03 1.12
C VAL A 147 5.47 5.46 1.71
N LEU A 148 6.63 6.06 1.41
CA LEU A 148 7.91 5.61 1.93
C LEU A 148 8.01 5.76 3.46
N THR A 149 7.35 6.78 4.01
CA THR A 149 7.23 6.98 5.46
C THR A 149 6.40 5.85 6.09
N ILE A 150 5.22 5.56 5.54
CA ILE A 150 4.37 4.45 6.01
C ILE A 150 5.14 3.14 5.99
N LEU A 151 5.82 2.88 4.88
CA LEU A 151 6.59 1.66 4.68
C LEU A 151 7.69 1.51 5.74
N SER A 152 8.41 2.59 6.04
CA SER A 152 9.49 2.61 7.03
C SER A 152 8.99 2.49 8.47
N GLU A 153 7.78 2.99 8.76
CA GLU A 153 7.11 2.79 10.06
C GLU A 153 6.61 1.36 10.23
N SER A 154 6.19 0.73 9.13
CA SER A 154 5.53 -0.57 9.15
C SER A 154 6.57 -1.70 9.13
N ILE A 155 7.61 -1.59 8.32
CA ILE A 155 8.64 -2.61 8.10
C ILE A 155 9.96 -2.13 8.68
N LYS A 156 10.59 -2.96 9.53
CA LYS A 156 11.93 -2.67 10.08
C LYS A 156 12.99 -2.89 9.00
N ALA A 157 13.34 -1.84 8.27
CA ALA A 157 14.43 -1.78 7.30
C ALA A 157 15.49 -0.75 7.76
N ASP A 158 16.74 -0.88 7.29
CA ASP A 158 17.76 0.16 7.51
C ASP A 158 17.59 1.29 6.48
N GLY A 159 17.20 0.97 5.24
CA GLY A 159 16.88 1.96 4.21
C GLY A 159 15.74 1.52 3.28
N ALA A 160 15.12 2.50 2.65
CA ALA A 160 14.03 2.31 1.70
C ALA A 160 14.07 3.37 0.60
N ALA A 161 13.60 3.00 -0.60
CA ALA A 161 13.55 3.90 -1.74
C ALA A 161 12.34 3.66 -2.65
N VAL A 162 11.92 4.72 -3.33
CA VAL A 162 11.10 4.64 -4.53
C VAL A 162 11.99 4.92 -5.72
N LEU A 163 12.04 3.99 -6.66
CA LEU A 163 12.60 4.19 -7.98
C LEU A 163 11.48 4.39 -8.99
N LEU A 164 11.70 5.26 -9.96
CA LEU A 164 10.78 5.47 -11.09
C LEU A 164 11.46 5.12 -12.40
N THR A 165 10.65 4.89 -13.43
CA THR A 165 11.11 4.71 -14.81
C THR A 165 10.19 5.46 -15.75
N ASP A 166 10.72 5.88 -16.90
CA ASP A 166 9.95 6.40 -18.01
C ASP A 166 9.89 5.32 -19.10
N PRO A 167 8.70 4.80 -19.45
CA PRO A 167 8.57 3.79 -20.50
C PRO A 167 9.02 4.31 -21.88
N ASN A 168 9.12 5.64 -22.07
CA ASN A 168 9.61 6.25 -23.31
C ASN A 168 11.12 6.50 -23.31
N ASP A 169 11.81 6.27 -22.18
CA ASP A 169 13.26 6.40 -22.13
C ASP A 169 13.92 5.29 -22.96
N PRO A 170 14.67 5.62 -24.03
CA PRO A 170 15.36 4.62 -24.85
C PRO A 170 16.41 3.82 -24.10
N GLU A 171 16.90 4.32 -22.96
CA GLU A 171 17.87 3.60 -22.14
C GLU A 171 17.23 2.58 -21.19
N HIS A 172 15.90 2.63 -21.01
CA HIS A 172 15.11 1.78 -20.12
C HIS A 172 15.79 1.62 -18.76
N LYS A 173 15.93 2.73 -18.03
CA LYS A 173 16.55 2.77 -16.70
C LYS A 173 15.56 3.17 -15.63
N LEU A 174 15.89 2.74 -14.41
CA LEU A 174 15.29 3.22 -13.18
C LEU A 174 16.22 4.24 -12.53
N TRP A 175 15.66 5.31 -11.99
CA TRP A 175 16.37 6.25 -11.12
C TRP A 175 15.74 6.27 -9.74
N PHE A 176 16.54 6.56 -8.72
CA PHE A 176 16.06 6.73 -7.35
C PHE A 176 15.40 8.12 -7.20
N GLU A 177 14.08 8.14 -7.07
CA GLU A 177 13.31 9.39 -6.95
C GLU A 177 13.32 9.90 -5.50
N ILE A 178 13.15 8.99 -4.54
CA ILE A 178 13.21 9.26 -3.09
C ILE A 178 13.94 8.11 -2.41
N VAL A 179 14.90 8.46 -1.55
CA VAL A 179 15.65 7.49 -0.74
C VAL A 179 15.64 7.92 0.72
N THR A 180 15.57 6.94 1.61
CA THR A 180 15.64 7.12 3.07
C THR A 180 16.59 6.09 3.67
N GLY A 181 17.27 6.46 4.75
CA GLY A 181 18.23 5.61 5.44
C GLY A 181 19.69 5.82 5.00
N PRO A 182 20.58 4.90 5.37
CA PRO A 182 22.00 4.94 5.01
C PRO A 182 22.22 5.01 3.50
N HIS A 183 23.39 5.48 3.08
CA HIS A 183 23.84 5.51 1.67
C HIS A 183 22.89 6.24 0.69
N ALA A 184 21.96 7.07 1.18
CA ALA A 184 20.96 7.75 0.34
C ALA A 184 21.60 8.56 -0.79
N GLU A 185 22.61 9.38 -0.50
CA GLU A 185 23.32 10.18 -1.51
C GLU A 185 23.97 9.30 -2.61
N LEU A 186 24.50 8.13 -2.24
CA LEU A 186 25.10 7.22 -3.20
C LEU A 186 24.02 6.53 -4.05
N LEU A 187 22.94 6.06 -3.43
CA LEU A 187 21.80 5.47 -4.13
C LEU A 187 21.17 6.47 -5.12
N GLU A 188 20.96 7.72 -4.71
CA GLU A 188 20.43 8.79 -5.57
C GLU A 188 21.30 9.08 -6.80
N SER A 189 22.60 8.76 -6.75
CA SER A 189 23.51 8.91 -7.90
C SER A 189 23.47 7.75 -8.90
N LEU A 190 22.82 6.63 -8.54
CA LEU A 190 22.76 5.43 -9.36
C LEU A 190 21.58 5.42 -10.32
N HIS A 191 21.79 4.79 -11.47
CA HIS A 191 20.73 4.40 -12.39
C HIS A 191 20.80 2.88 -12.57
N ILE A 192 19.66 2.20 -12.48
CA ILE A 192 19.58 0.75 -12.57
C ILE A 192 18.99 0.37 -13.93
N PRO A 193 19.76 -0.27 -14.82
CA PRO A 193 19.22 -0.82 -16.05
C PRO A 193 18.20 -1.93 -15.74
N ILE A 194 17.10 -1.97 -16.50
CA ILE A 194 16.16 -3.09 -16.44
C ILE A 194 16.90 -4.41 -16.71
N GLY A 195 16.56 -5.45 -15.94
CA GLY A 195 17.22 -6.76 -15.98
C GLY A 195 18.57 -6.86 -15.24
N GLN A 196 19.13 -5.75 -14.73
CA GLN A 196 20.38 -5.80 -13.96
C GLN A 196 20.16 -5.75 -12.45
N GLY A 197 20.79 -6.70 -11.76
CA GLY A 197 20.70 -6.79 -10.30
C GLY A 197 19.30 -7.18 -9.83
N ALA A 198 19.07 -7.15 -8.51
CA ALA A 198 17.79 -7.54 -7.92
C ALA A 198 16.66 -6.58 -8.35
N ILE A 199 16.91 -5.26 -8.28
CA ILE A 199 15.93 -4.24 -8.65
C ILE A 199 15.58 -4.32 -10.15
N GLY A 200 16.58 -4.43 -11.03
CA GLY A 200 16.35 -4.53 -12.47
C GLY A 200 15.64 -5.83 -12.85
N HIS A 201 15.94 -6.94 -12.17
CA HIS A 201 15.25 -8.22 -12.38
C HIS A 201 13.77 -8.16 -11.96
N CYS A 202 13.49 -7.58 -10.80
CA CYS A 202 12.12 -7.30 -10.32
C CYS A 202 11.34 -6.48 -11.36
N ALA A 203 12.00 -5.48 -11.95
CA ALA A 203 11.40 -4.58 -12.93
C ALA A 203 11.14 -5.27 -14.28
N GLU A 204 12.09 -6.08 -14.78
CA GLU A 204 11.97 -6.82 -16.04
C GLU A 204 10.82 -7.84 -16.01
N HIS A 205 10.61 -8.50 -14.87
CA HIS A 205 9.66 -9.59 -14.74
C HIS A 205 8.33 -9.18 -14.13
N GLY A 206 8.22 -7.99 -13.55
CA GLY A 206 7.00 -7.53 -12.87
C GLY A 206 6.64 -8.38 -11.65
N VAL A 207 7.62 -9.02 -11.01
CA VAL A 207 7.44 -9.87 -9.83
C VAL A 207 8.20 -9.32 -8.62
N SER A 208 7.56 -9.35 -7.46
CA SER A 208 8.22 -8.93 -6.22
C SER A 208 9.28 -9.96 -5.77
N LEU A 209 10.38 -9.46 -5.21
CA LEU A 209 11.49 -10.27 -4.70
C LEU A 209 11.65 -10.05 -3.20
N ASN A 210 11.91 -11.14 -2.46
CA ASN A 210 12.30 -11.13 -1.05
C ASN A 210 13.58 -11.96 -0.90
N LEU A 211 14.72 -11.29 -0.93
CA LEU A 211 16.04 -11.91 -0.91
C LEU A 211 16.59 -11.85 0.51
N ALA A 212 16.91 -13.02 1.08
CA ALA A 212 17.56 -13.12 2.38
C ALA A 212 19.02 -12.68 2.33
N ASP A 213 19.68 -12.96 1.21
CA ASP A 213 21.05 -12.52 0.90
C ASP A 213 21.18 -12.38 -0.61
N ILE A 214 21.46 -11.16 -1.07
CA ILE A 214 21.63 -10.87 -2.50
C ILE A 214 22.91 -11.52 -3.08
N LEU A 215 23.93 -11.76 -2.24
CA LEU A 215 25.18 -12.38 -2.66
C LEU A 215 25.08 -13.91 -2.80
N ALA A 216 24.02 -14.51 -2.25
CA ALA A 216 23.80 -15.95 -2.34
C ALA A 216 23.33 -16.39 -3.74
N ASP A 217 22.86 -15.47 -4.58
CA ASP A 217 22.46 -15.74 -5.96
C ASP A 217 23.47 -15.13 -6.94
N ASP A 218 24.23 -16.00 -7.62
CA ASP A 218 25.24 -15.61 -8.62
C ASP A 218 24.66 -14.74 -9.75
N SER A 219 23.35 -14.83 -10.02
CA SER A 219 22.66 -13.99 -11.00
C SER A 219 22.69 -12.50 -10.63
N PHE A 220 22.90 -12.17 -9.35
CA PHE A 220 23.03 -10.80 -8.85
C PHE A 220 24.48 -10.39 -8.52
N SER A 221 25.47 -11.21 -8.86
CA SER A 221 26.89 -10.89 -8.65
C SER A 221 27.36 -9.59 -9.34
N ASN A 222 26.61 -9.15 -10.36
CA ASN A 222 26.85 -7.93 -11.11
C ASN A 222 25.94 -6.76 -10.72
N ASP A 223 25.23 -6.84 -9.58
CA ASP A 223 24.26 -5.84 -9.13
C ASP A 223 24.89 -4.43 -9.02
N PRO A 224 24.24 -3.38 -9.58
CA PRO A 224 24.79 -2.03 -9.55
C PRO A 224 24.98 -1.44 -8.15
N ILE A 225 24.12 -1.78 -7.18
CA ILE A 225 24.20 -1.31 -5.79
C ILE A 225 25.42 -1.93 -5.11
N LEU A 226 25.64 -3.23 -5.31
CA LEU A 226 26.82 -3.92 -4.79
C LEU A 226 28.11 -3.38 -5.42
N LYS A 227 28.11 -3.10 -6.73
CA LYS A 227 29.25 -2.48 -7.44
C LYS A 227 29.58 -1.08 -6.95
N ALA A 228 28.57 -0.32 -6.51
CA ALA A 228 28.76 0.98 -5.89
C ALA A 228 29.35 0.90 -4.48
N GLY A 229 29.47 -0.31 -3.90
CA GLY A 229 30.03 -0.53 -2.57
C GLY A 229 29.03 -0.40 -1.43
N ILE A 230 27.73 -0.41 -1.73
CA ILE A 230 26.68 -0.34 -0.71
C ILE A 230 26.48 -1.74 -0.11
N PRO A 231 26.63 -1.92 1.21
CA PRO A 231 26.58 -3.24 1.85
C PRO A 231 25.12 -3.67 2.06
N VAL A 232 24.43 -4.07 1.00
CA VAL A 232 23.06 -4.60 1.07
C VAL A 232 23.07 -6.04 1.60
N GLY A 233 22.28 -6.30 2.64
CA GLY A 233 21.97 -7.63 3.17
C GLY A 233 20.58 -8.09 2.67
N PRO A 234 19.66 -8.51 3.56
CA PRO A 234 18.29 -8.80 3.15
C PRO A 234 17.61 -7.61 2.47
N CYS A 235 16.90 -7.86 1.37
CA CYS A 235 16.20 -6.82 0.62
C CYS A 235 14.85 -7.27 0.03
N LEU A 236 13.97 -6.30 -0.17
CA LEU A 236 12.66 -6.43 -0.81
C LEU A 236 12.61 -5.54 -2.03
N CYS A 237 12.13 -6.07 -3.16
CA CYS A 237 11.78 -5.29 -4.34
C CYS A 237 10.31 -5.56 -4.67
N ALA A 238 9.50 -4.54 -4.88
CA ALA A 238 8.12 -4.69 -5.35
C ALA A 238 7.87 -3.75 -6.55
N PRO A 239 7.34 -4.25 -7.67
CA PRO A 239 7.10 -3.43 -8.84
C PRO A 239 5.88 -2.53 -8.62
N ILE A 240 6.05 -1.24 -8.92
CA ILE A 240 4.98 -0.26 -9.01
C ILE A 240 4.44 -0.34 -10.43
N GLN A 241 3.38 -1.11 -10.65
CA GLN A 241 2.85 -1.41 -11.98
C GLN A 241 1.33 -1.28 -12.05
N HIS A 242 0.83 -0.68 -13.12
CA HIS A 242 -0.60 -0.56 -13.40
C HIS A 242 -0.88 -1.18 -14.77
N GLN A 243 -1.77 -2.19 -14.83
CA GLN A 243 -2.08 -2.93 -16.08
C GLN A 243 -0.83 -3.44 -16.82
N GLN A 244 0.14 -4.03 -16.09
CA GLN A 244 1.43 -4.52 -16.62
C GLN A 244 2.39 -3.42 -17.12
N LEU A 245 2.02 -2.14 -17.03
CA LEU A 245 2.94 -1.04 -17.30
C LEU A 245 3.73 -0.73 -16.04
N LEU A 246 5.04 -0.97 -16.09
CA LEU A 246 5.97 -0.63 -15.03
C LEU A 246 6.11 0.90 -14.93
N LYS A 247 5.88 1.43 -13.73
CA LYS A 247 6.10 2.85 -13.39
C LYS A 247 7.29 3.06 -12.45
N GLY A 248 7.72 2.01 -11.76
CA GLY A 248 8.81 2.11 -10.79
C GLY A 248 8.99 0.85 -9.94
N ILE A 249 9.83 0.95 -8.91
CA ILE A 249 10.08 -0.10 -7.92
C ILE A 249 10.04 0.52 -6.51
N LEU A 250 9.39 -0.17 -5.58
CA LEU A 250 9.57 0.06 -4.15
C LEU A 250 10.67 -0.88 -3.65
N PHE A 251 11.72 -0.31 -3.05
CA PHE A 251 12.90 -1.05 -2.61
C PHE A 251 13.11 -0.85 -1.11
N LEU A 252 13.33 -1.94 -0.36
CA LEU A 252 13.78 -1.87 1.03
C LEU A 252 14.99 -2.75 1.21
N TYR A 253 15.87 -2.35 2.12
CA TYR A 253 17.01 -3.16 2.46
C TYR A 253 17.43 -3.00 3.92
N LYS A 254 18.14 -4.02 4.39
CA LYS A 254 18.93 -3.97 5.62
C LYS A 254 20.39 -3.94 5.24
N GLU A 255 21.22 -3.26 6.03
CA GLU A 255 22.66 -3.29 5.84
C GLU A 255 23.20 -4.67 6.25
N ASN A 256 24.14 -5.19 5.45
CA ASN A 256 24.93 -6.35 5.80
C ASN A 256 25.98 -5.93 6.83
N LYS A 257 25.74 -6.30 8.08
CA LYS A 257 26.64 -6.01 9.21
C LYS A 257 27.49 -7.26 9.44
N GLN A 258 28.78 -7.17 9.12
CA GLN A 258 29.74 -8.30 9.12
C GLN A 258 29.71 -9.15 10.41
N ASP A 259 29.43 -8.52 11.55
CA ASP A 259 29.41 -9.18 12.86
C ASP A 259 28.01 -9.45 13.42
N THR A 260 26.93 -9.13 12.68
CA THR A 260 25.56 -9.29 13.18
C THR A 260 24.62 -9.73 12.05
N PRO A 261 24.20 -11.01 12.03
CA PRO A 261 23.26 -11.49 11.01
C PRO A 261 21.93 -10.75 11.14
N THR A 262 21.50 -10.13 10.05
CA THR A 262 20.22 -9.43 9.97
C THR A 262 19.13 -10.40 9.54
N ARG A 263 17.99 -10.40 10.24
CA ARG A 263 16.88 -11.29 9.86
C ARG A 263 16.38 -10.97 8.45
N PRO A 264 16.02 -11.97 7.63
CA PRO A 264 15.26 -11.75 6.40
C PRO A 264 13.93 -11.02 6.65
N PHE A 265 13.34 -10.48 5.59
CA PHE A 265 11.97 -9.99 5.66
C PHE A 265 10.99 -11.15 5.66
N ALA A 266 9.94 -11.03 6.47
CA ALA A 266 8.86 -12.01 6.54
C ALA A 266 7.92 -11.86 5.34
N GLU A 267 7.17 -12.91 5.02
CA GLU A 267 6.21 -12.90 3.92
C GLU A 267 5.12 -11.83 4.10
N GLY A 268 4.67 -11.59 5.34
CA GLY A 268 3.73 -10.51 5.64
C GLY A 268 4.29 -9.10 5.32
N GLU A 269 5.60 -8.89 5.51
CA GLU A 269 6.26 -7.63 5.16
C GLU A 269 6.34 -7.46 3.64
N LEU A 270 6.56 -8.55 2.90
CA LEU A 270 6.47 -8.56 1.43
C LEU A 270 5.04 -8.21 0.96
N SER A 271 4.01 -8.79 1.57
CA SER A 271 2.61 -8.49 1.24
C SER A 271 2.26 -7.02 1.44
N VAL A 272 2.72 -6.41 2.54
CA VAL A 272 2.53 -4.98 2.80
C VAL A 272 3.26 -4.12 1.77
N CYS A 273 4.51 -4.46 1.45
CA CYS A 273 5.30 -3.77 0.44
C CYS A 273 4.64 -3.85 -0.95
N ALA A 274 4.15 -5.03 -1.34
CA ALA A 274 3.45 -5.25 -2.60
C ALA A 274 2.13 -4.49 -2.69
N TYR A 275 1.35 -4.47 -1.60
CA TYR A 275 0.13 -3.67 -1.52
C TYR A 275 0.41 -2.17 -1.73
N LEU A 276 1.41 -1.63 -1.01
CA LEU A 276 1.82 -0.24 -1.14
C LEU A 276 2.28 0.10 -2.56
N ALA A 277 3.05 -0.77 -3.20
CA ALA A 277 3.49 -0.60 -4.58
C ALA A 277 2.28 -0.58 -5.57
N SER A 278 1.28 -1.44 -5.36
CA SER A 278 0.06 -1.47 -6.17
C SER A 278 -0.76 -0.18 -6.01
N SER A 279 -1.03 0.26 -4.78
CA SER A 279 -1.76 1.50 -4.52
C SER A 279 -1.03 2.73 -5.06
N LEU A 280 0.29 2.73 -5.00
CA LEU A 280 1.10 3.79 -5.58
C LEU A 280 1.01 3.81 -7.12
N ALA A 281 0.92 2.64 -7.76
CA ALA A 281 0.76 2.55 -9.20
C ALA A 281 -0.58 3.14 -9.68
N GLU A 282 -1.67 2.87 -8.95
CA GLU A 282 -2.99 3.47 -9.20
C GLU A 282 -2.92 5.00 -9.08
N TYR A 283 -2.32 5.50 -8.00
CA TYR A 283 -2.13 6.93 -7.79
C TYR A 283 -1.31 7.60 -8.90
N LEU A 284 -0.16 7.02 -9.27
CA LEU A 284 0.68 7.56 -10.35
C LEU A 284 -0.04 7.56 -11.69
N ASN A 285 -0.91 6.57 -11.93
CA ASN A 285 -1.75 6.55 -13.12
C ASN A 285 -2.78 7.68 -13.14
N PHE A 286 -3.49 7.88 -12.02
CA PHE A 286 -4.40 9.01 -11.88
C PHE A 286 -3.69 10.35 -12.06
N ALA A 287 -2.56 10.56 -11.37
CA ALA A 287 -1.82 11.82 -11.39
C ALA A 287 -1.32 12.19 -12.79
N GLN A 288 -0.94 11.21 -13.62
CA GLN A 288 -0.58 11.42 -15.02
C GLN A 288 -1.80 11.79 -15.87
N SER A 289 -2.93 11.09 -15.71
CA SER A 289 -4.15 11.37 -16.48
C SER A 289 -4.80 12.73 -16.19
N ALA A 290 -4.48 13.35 -15.04
CA ALA A 290 -4.95 14.69 -14.68
C ALA A 290 -4.08 15.82 -15.25
N GLN A 291 -2.94 15.50 -15.89
CA GLN A 291 -2.04 16.46 -16.52
C GLN A 291 -2.24 16.57 -18.04
N ASP A 292 -2.90 15.59 -18.66
CA ASP A 292 -3.31 15.55 -20.08
C ASP A 292 -4.67 16.21 -20.31
#